data_AF-A0A3D2FYU9-F1
#
_entry.id   AF-A0A3D2FYU9-F1
#
_cell.length_a   1.000
_cell.length_b   1.000
_cell.length_c   1.000
_cell.angle_alpha   90.00
_cell.angle_beta   90.00
_cell.angle_gamma   90.00
#
_symmetry.space_group_name_H-M   'P 1'
#
loop_
_entity.id
_entity.type
_entity.pdbx_description
1 polymer ?
#
loop_
_entity_poly.entity_id
_entity_poly.type
_entity_poly.pdbx_seq_one_letter_code
_entity_poly.pdbx_strand_id
1 'polypeptide(L)'
;MYPGAHSRKDSKLRFPTNRAAVLLLSMILLIGIAVGTTVAFLVARTEPIKSTFEYAKVSCEVTGSKENVQIKNTGNTAAYIRATYVVTWRDGNRNVAVSVPDGYSYTLTENLGNNWKKGTDGYFYYSLPVFPGSSTEERPLDCAVTYPENPEYTLSVEVLAEAIQSEPAEAVQQAWGATIVDGKLTPALGN
;
A
#
# COMPACT_ATOMS: atom_id res chain seq x y z
N MET A 1 81.80 23.82 13.94
CA MET A 1 80.61 24.64 14.27
C MET A 1 79.38 23.80 13.94
N TYR A 2 78.67 23.27 14.98
CA TYR A 2 77.34 22.61 15.09
C TYR A 2 76.80 21.67 13.97
N PRO A 3 75.82 20.73 14.22
CA PRO A 3 75.03 20.44 15.44
C PRO A 3 75.20 18.97 15.92
N GLY A 4 74.74 18.46 17.07
CA GLY A 4 73.52 18.65 17.85
C GLY A 4 72.71 17.33 17.79
N ALA A 5 72.73 16.52 18.85
CA ALA A 5 71.90 15.32 18.97
C ALA A 5 71.09 15.40 20.27
N HIS A 6 69.80 15.71 20.13
CA HIS A 6 68.82 15.65 21.22
C HIS A 6 68.52 14.17 21.54
N SER A 7 68.98 13.70 22.70
CA SER A 7 68.56 12.40 23.22
C SER A 7 67.22 12.55 23.96
N ARG A 8 66.20 11.88 23.43
CA ARG A 8 64.82 11.86 23.90
C ARG A 8 64.78 11.22 25.29
N LYS A 9 64.31 11.95 26.29
CA LYS A 9 64.20 11.46 27.66
C LYS A 9 63.00 10.52 27.74
N ASP A 10 63.24 9.21 27.84
CA ASP A 10 62.21 8.23 28.19
C ASP A 10 61.67 8.54 29.58
N SER A 11 60.47 9.13 29.63
CA SER A 11 59.74 9.29 30.88
C SER A 11 59.20 7.93 31.31
N LYS A 12 59.97 7.20 32.13
CA LYS A 12 59.46 6.02 32.84
C LYS A 12 58.24 6.43 33.66
N LEU A 13 57.13 5.72 33.47
CA LEU A 13 55.91 5.89 34.26
C LEU A 13 56.25 5.66 35.75
N ARG A 14 56.25 6.72 36.55
CA ARG A 14 56.56 6.63 37.98
C ARG A 14 55.28 6.28 38.74
N PHE A 15 55.19 5.05 39.21
CA PHE A 15 54.13 4.65 40.14
C PHE A 15 54.37 5.31 41.50
N PRO A 16 53.37 5.97 42.10
CA PRO A 16 53.54 6.59 43.40
C PRO A 16 53.74 5.50 44.47
N THR A 17 54.79 5.60 45.29
CA THR A 17 55.11 4.63 46.36
C THR A 17 54.32 4.87 47.66
N ASN A 18 53.54 5.95 47.72
CA ASN A 18 52.69 6.27 48.86
C ASN A 18 51.41 5.43 48.81
N ARG A 19 51.17 4.62 49.84
CA ARG A 19 50.00 3.71 49.92
C ARG A 19 48.67 4.43 49.63
N ALA A 20 48.48 5.65 50.14
CA ALA A 20 47.29 6.46 49.88
C ALA A 20 47.16 6.88 48.40
N ALA A 21 48.27 7.21 47.73
CA ALA A 21 48.28 7.58 46.32
C ALA A 21 48.05 6.37 45.40
N VAL A 22 48.55 5.19 45.78
CA VAL A 22 48.24 3.92 45.08
C VAL A 22 46.76 3.58 45.19
N LEU A 23 46.16 3.73 46.38
CA LEU A 23 44.74 3.47 46.60
C LEU A 23 43.85 4.45 45.82
N LEU A 24 44.19 5.75 45.80
CA LEU A 24 43.46 6.73 44.99
C LEU A 24 43.58 6.43 43.49
N LEU A 25 44.77 6.08 43.01
CA LEU A 25 44.98 5.74 41.61
C LEU A 25 44.23 4.45 41.23
N SER A 26 44.19 3.44 42.10
CA SER A 26 43.43 2.20 41.85
C SER A 26 41.92 2.47 41.87
N MET A 27 41.44 3.35 42.75
CA MET A 27 40.02 3.72 42.81
C MET A 27 39.60 4.47 41.54
N ILE A 28 40.41 5.42 41.07
CA ILE A 28 40.17 6.13 39.80
C ILE A 28 40.16 5.15 38.63
N LEU A 29 41.07 4.16 38.62
CA LEU A 29 41.11 3.13 37.58
C LEU A 29 39.86 2.25 37.60
N LEU A 30 39.39 1.82 38.78
CA LEU A 30 38.16 1.03 38.92
C LEU A 30 36.91 1.81 38.47
N ILE A 31 36.81 3.09 38.81
CA ILE A 31 35.71 3.96 38.36
C ILE A 31 35.79 4.15 36.83
N GLY A 32 36.99 4.37 36.28
CA GLY A 32 37.19 4.50 34.84
C GLY A 32 36.80 3.25 34.06
N ILE A 33 37.08 2.06 34.58
CA ILE A 33 36.65 0.78 33.99
C ILE A 33 35.12 0.67 34.04
N ALA A 34 34.48 0.97 35.17
CA ALA A 34 33.02 0.86 35.30
C ALA A 34 32.25 1.85 34.39
N VAL A 35 32.73 3.09 34.27
CA VAL A 35 32.14 4.09 33.37
C VAL A 35 32.45 3.75 31.90
N GLY A 36 33.66 3.26 31.61
CA GLY A 36 34.03 2.83 30.26
C GLY A 36 33.24 1.64 29.74
N THR A 37 32.96 0.64 30.59
CA THR A 37 32.16 -0.53 30.21
C THR A 37 30.69 -0.18 29.98
N THR A 38 30.12 0.74 30.76
CA THR A 38 28.73 1.20 30.56
C THR A 38 28.56 2.00 29.28
N VAL A 39 29.49 2.90 28.94
CA VAL A 39 29.47 3.64 27.67
C VAL A 39 29.72 2.70 26.47
N ALA A 40 30.69 1.79 26.57
CA ALA A 40 30.97 0.81 25.51
C ALA A 40 29.78 -0.15 25.28
N PHE A 41 29.09 -0.57 26.34
CA PHE A 41 27.90 -1.42 26.25
C PHE A 41 26.71 -0.68 25.62
N LEU A 42 26.54 0.62 25.88
CA LEU A 42 25.52 1.45 25.23
C LEU A 42 25.80 1.65 23.74
N VAL A 43 27.05 1.92 23.37
CA VAL A 43 27.45 2.12 21.97
C VAL A 43 27.44 0.83 21.15
N ALA A 44 27.82 -0.30 21.76
CA ALA A 44 27.85 -1.60 21.07
C ALA A 44 26.45 -2.22 20.83
N ARG A 45 25.39 -1.68 21.44
CA ARG A 45 24.01 -2.18 21.27
C ARG A 45 23.14 -1.35 20.32
N THR A 46 23.69 -0.35 19.67
CA THR A 46 22.95 0.48 18.72
C THR A 46 23.54 0.34 17.32
N GLU A 47 23.50 -0.87 16.76
CA GLU A 47 23.25 -0.93 15.33
C GLU A 47 21.86 -0.30 15.14
N PRO A 48 21.72 0.78 14.35
CA PRO A 48 20.40 1.36 14.13
C PRO A 48 19.54 0.28 13.49
N ILE A 49 18.54 -0.20 14.24
CA ILE A 49 17.45 -0.99 13.69
C ILE A 49 16.86 -0.12 12.59
N LYS A 50 17.21 -0.40 11.34
CA LYS A 50 16.56 0.22 10.21
C LYS A 50 15.12 -0.23 10.28
N SER A 51 14.26 0.69 10.68
CA SER A 51 12.82 0.59 10.62
C SER A 51 12.43 0.30 9.16
N THR A 52 12.35 -0.99 8.79
CA THR A 52 11.76 -1.46 7.53
C THR A 52 10.24 -1.46 7.64
N PHE A 53 9.68 -0.34 8.11
CA PHE A 53 8.24 -0.14 8.11
C PHE A 53 7.83 0.19 6.67
N GLU A 54 7.48 -0.85 5.92
CA GLU A 54 6.71 -0.66 4.69
C GLU A 54 5.27 -0.34 5.08
N TYR A 55 4.82 0.87 4.74
CA TYR A 55 3.44 1.26 4.94
C TYR A 55 2.52 0.49 3.99
N ALA A 56 1.28 0.27 4.45
CA ALA A 56 0.21 -0.24 3.60
C ALA A 56 -0.04 0.74 2.44
N LYS A 57 0.14 0.25 1.22
CA LYS A 57 -0.18 0.89 -0.04
C LYS A 57 -1.39 0.18 -0.62
N VAL A 58 -2.44 0.96 -0.90
CA VAL A 58 -3.66 0.49 -1.56
C VAL A 58 -3.66 1.03 -2.99
N SER A 59 -3.78 0.15 -3.96
CA SER A 59 -3.98 0.52 -5.36
C SER A 59 -4.62 -0.65 -6.11
N CYS A 60 -5.38 -0.35 -7.16
CA CYS A 60 -5.98 -1.37 -8.01
C CYS A 60 -5.88 -1.00 -9.49
N GLU A 61 -6.02 -2.01 -10.34
CA GLU A 61 -5.96 -1.88 -11.79
C GLU A 61 -7.09 -2.71 -12.41
N VAL A 62 -7.80 -2.14 -13.38
CA VAL A 62 -8.76 -2.88 -14.20
C VAL A 62 -7.98 -3.68 -15.25
N THR A 63 -8.20 -4.98 -15.28
CA THR A 63 -7.50 -5.95 -16.14
C THR A 63 -8.50 -6.84 -16.88
N GLY A 64 -8.01 -7.61 -17.85
CA GLY A 64 -8.81 -8.63 -18.55
C GLY A 64 -9.27 -8.22 -19.95
N SER A 65 -10.24 -8.96 -20.49
CA SER A 65 -10.86 -8.72 -21.81
C SER A 65 -12.29 -8.22 -21.64
N LYS A 66 -12.94 -7.86 -22.76
CA LYS A 66 -14.35 -7.46 -22.80
C LYS A 66 -15.27 -8.48 -22.10
N GLU A 67 -14.95 -9.77 -22.22
CA GLU A 67 -15.74 -10.89 -21.69
C GLU A 67 -15.35 -11.26 -20.24
N ASN A 68 -14.23 -10.76 -19.74
CA ASN A 68 -13.71 -11.09 -18.41
C ASN A 68 -12.95 -9.92 -17.81
N VAL A 69 -13.68 -8.84 -17.50
CA VAL A 69 -13.11 -7.69 -16.78
C VAL A 69 -12.94 -8.07 -15.31
N GLN A 70 -11.72 -7.90 -14.80
CA GLN A 70 -11.36 -8.17 -13.41
C GLN A 70 -10.59 -7.00 -12.83
N ILE A 71 -10.69 -6.77 -11.53
CA ILE A 71 -9.95 -5.70 -10.87
C ILE A 71 -8.87 -6.33 -9.99
N LYS A 72 -7.62 -6.06 -10.35
CA LYS A 72 -6.43 -6.55 -9.65
C LYS A 72 -6.05 -5.61 -8.53
N ASN A 73 -5.79 -6.13 -7.34
CA ASN A 73 -5.14 -5.36 -6.28
C ASN A 73 -3.63 -5.30 -6.55
N THR A 74 -3.12 -4.10 -6.82
CA THR A 74 -1.70 -3.83 -7.09
C THR A 74 -0.98 -3.23 -5.88
N GLY A 75 -1.70 -3.05 -4.77
CA GLY A 75 -1.16 -2.66 -3.47
C GLY A 75 -0.40 -3.78 -2.78
N ASN A 76 0.11 -3.50 -1.59
CA ASN A 76 0.82 -4.47 -0.74
C ASN A 76 -0.01 -4.90 0.49
N THR A 77 -1.27 -4.45 0.60
CA THR A 77 -2.22 -4.86 1.65
C THR A 77 -3.52 -5.38 1.03
N ALA A 78 -4.25 -6.22 1.76
CA ALA A 78 -5.57 -6.68 1.35
C ALA A 78 -6.55 -5.50 1.34
N ALA A 79 -7.35 -5.38 0.27
CA ALA A 79 -8.23 -4.24 0.06
C ALA A 79 -9.63 -4.68 -0.38
N TYR A 80 -10.65 -3.99 0.11
CA TYR A 80 -11.96 -4.04 -0.50
C TYR A 80 -11.97 -3.21 -1.78
N ILE A 81 -12.74 -3.67 -2.77
CA ILE A 81 -12.82 -3.05 -4.09
C ILE A 81 -14.27 -2.74 -4.41
N ARG A 82 -14.52 -1.54 -4.95
CA ARG A 82 -15.78 -1.20 -5.60
C ARG A 82 -15.52 -0.70 -7.01
N ALA A 83 -16.50 -0.84 -7.89
CA ALA A 83 -16.40 -0.43 -9.28
C ALA A 83 -17.67 0.25 -9.75
N THR A 84 -17.53 1.14 -10.72
CA THR A 84 -18.62 1.70 -11.51
C THR A 84 -18.21 1.73 -12.97
N TYR A 85 -19.08 2.19 -13.85
CA TYR A 85 -18.81 2.24 -15.28
C TYR A 85 -19.38 3.48 -15.94
N VAL A 86 -18.76 3.87 -17.05
CA VAL A 86 -19.23 4.92 -17.94
C VAL A 86 -19.38 4.34 -19.34
N VAL A 87 -20.55 4.55 -19.94
CA VAL A 87 -20.84 4.09 -21.30
C VAL A 87 -20.82 5.27 -22.25
N THR A 88 -20.07 5.16 -23.32
CA THR A 88 -20.00 6.16 -24.40
C THR A 88 -20.03 5.49 -25.76
N TRP A 89 -20.49 6.22 -26.77
CA TRP A 89 -20.33 5.83 -28.18
C TRP A 89 -19.19 6.64 -28.78
N ARG A 90 -18.22 5.97 -29.41
CA ARG A 90 -17.02 6.61 -29.96
C ARG A 90 -16.93 6.40 -31.46
N ASP A 91 -16.63 7.47 -32.20
CA ASP A 91 -16.35 7.38 -33.64
C ASP A 91 -14.93 6.82 -33.92
N GLY A 92 -14.59 6.64 -35.20
CA GLY A 92 -13.26 6.19 -35.63
C GLY A 92 -12.10 7.12 -35.22
N ASN A 93 -12.40 8.38 -34.86
CA ASN A 93 -11.43 9.37 -34.38
C ASN A 93 -11.37 9.45 -32.84
N ARG A 94 -12.13 8.60 -32.13
CA ARG A 94 -12.30 8.55 -30.67
C ARG A 94 -13.07 9.74 -30.07
N ASN A 95 -13.84 10.48 -30.87
CA ASN A 95 -14.76 11.48 -30.34
C ASN A 95 -15.98 10.79 -29.73
N VAL A 96 -16.48 11.34 -28.62
CA VAL A 96 -17.68 10.83 -27.94
C VAL A 96 -18.92 11.45 -28.59
N ALA A 97 -19.88 10.60 -28.99
CA ALA A 97 -21.18 11.04 -29.46
C ALA A 97 -21.97 11.73 -28.33
N VAL A 98 -22.70 12.79 -28.65
CA VAL A 98 -23.46 13.59 -27.68
C VAL A 98 -24.65 12.80 -27.11
N SER A 99 -25.17 11.84 -27.87
CA SER A 99 -26.25 10.94 -27.47
C SER A 99 -26.02 9.56 -28.09
N VAL A 100 -26.85 8.58 -27.71
CA VAL A 100 -26.91 7.30 -28.43
C VAL A 100 -27.26 7.57 -29.90
N PRO A 101 -26.44 7.18 -30.87
CA PRO A 101 -26.74 7.44 -32.28
C PRO A 101 -27.92 6.60 -32.78
N ASP A 102 -28.59 7.07 -33.84
CA ASP A 102 -29.77 6.39 -34.39
C ASP A 102 -29.44 4.99 -34.92
N GLY A 103 -30.28 4.01 -34.58
CA GLY A 103 -30.07 2.61 -34.97
C GLY A 103 -29.05 1.85 -34.10
N TYR A 104 -28.50 2.50 -33.07
CA TYR A 104 -27.64 1.87 -32.07
C TYR A 104 -28.39 1.67 -30.76
N SER A 105 -28.08 0.59 -30.06
CA SER A 105 -28.58 0.37 -28.70
C SER A 105 -27.64 -0.55 -27.92
N TYR A 106 -27.77 -0.52 -26.60
CA TYR A 106 -27.06 -1.45 -25.73
C TYR A 106 -27.93 -1.83 -24.55
N THR A 107 -27.68 -3.02 -24.02
CA THR A 107 -28.28 -3.52 -22.80
C THR A 107 -27.17 -3.92 -21.85
N LEU A 108 -27.23 -3.40 -20.62
CA LEU A 108 -26.38 -3.84 -19.52
C LEU A 108 -27.20 -4.74 -18.61
N THR A 109 -26.69 -5.95 -18.39
CA THR A 109 -27.29 -6.93 -17.51
C THR A 109 -26.38 -7.11 -16.31
N GLU A 110 -26.92 -6.92 -15.12
CA GLU A 110 -26.19 -7.19 -13.89
C GLU A 110 -25.98 -8.68 -13.73
N ASN A 111 -24.72 -9.08 -13.60
CA ASN A 111 -24.31 -10.45 -13.36
C ASN A 111 -23.44 -10.46 -12.11
N LEU A 112 -24.09 -10.27 -10.97
CA LEU A 112 -23.40 -10.01 -9.70
C LEU A 112 -22.70 -11.26 -9.14
N GLY A 113 -23.04 -12.45 -9.65
CA GLY A 113 -22.56 -13.70 -9.10
C GLY A 113 -22.80 -13.79 -7.59
N ASN A 114 -21.87 -14.41 -6.88
CA ASN A 114 -21.95 -14.56 -5.42
C ASN A 114 -21.19 -13.49 -4.64
N ASN A 115 -20.26 -12.79 -5.30
CA ASN A 115 -19.30 -11.92 -4.65
C ASN A 115 -19.53 -10.44 -4.94
N TRP A 116 -20.30 -10.05 -5.95
CA TRP A 116 -20.66 -8.66 -6.17
C TRP A 116 -22.01 -8.31 -5.55
N LYS A 117 -22.12 -7.09 -5.04
CA LYS A 117 -23.38 -6.50 -4.58
C LYS A 117 -23.52 -5.10 -5.16
N LYS A 118 -24.68 -4.75 -5.68
CA LYS A 118 -24.96 -3.40 -6.14
C LYS A 118 -25.34 -2.51 -4.96
N GLY A 119 -24.62 -1.40 -4.80
CA GLY A 119 -24.97 -0.32 -3.90
C GLY A 119 -25.98 0.65 -4.53
N THR A 120 -26.67 1.41 -3.69
CA THR A 120 -27.61 2.46 -4.12
C THR A 120 -26.93 3.68 -4.74
N ASP A 121 -25.64 3.83 -4.49
CA ASP A 121 -24.77 4.87 -5.01
C ASP A 121 -24.31 4.63 -6.46
N GLY A 122 -24.77 3.54 -7.10
CA GLY A 122 -24.38 3.19 -8.46
C GLY A 122 -23.03 2.47 -8.57
N TYR A 123 -22.45 2.06 -7.43
CA TYR A 123 -21.25 1.21 -7.40
C TYR A 123 -21.59 -0.26 -7.17
N PHE A 124 -20.73 -1.13 -7.68
CA PHE A 124 -20.72 -2.56 -7.44
C PHE A 124 -19.61 -2.85 -6.45
N TYR A 125 -19.93 -3.50 -5.35
CA TYR A 125 -19.03 -3.79 -4.25
C TYR A 125 -18.62 -5.26 -4.30
N TYR A 126 -17.32 -5.52 -4.34
CA TYR A 126 -16.81 -6.87 -4.18
C TYR A 126 -16.80 -7.21 -2.68
N SER A 127 -17.46 -8.31 -2.33
CA SER A 127 -17.84 -8.63 -0.95
C SER A 127 -16.63 -9.08 -0.11
N LEU A 128 -15.58 -9.61 -0.73
CA LEU A 128 -14.43 -10.16 -0.04
C LEU A 128 -13.20 -9.23 -0.19
N PRO A 129 -12.29 -9.17 0.79
CA PRO A 129 -11.00 -8.53 0.59
C PRO A 129 -10.24 -9.21 -0.55
N VAL A 130 -9.65 -8.41 -1.44
CA VAL A 130 -8.74 -8.90 -2.49
C VAL A 130 -7.31 -8.75 -2.00
N PHE A 131 -6.59 -9.87 -1.92
CA PHE A 131 -5.20 -9.90 -1.47
C PHE A 131 -4.25 -9.23 -2.48
N PRO A 132 -3.07 -8.75 -2.03
CA PRO A 132 -2.02 -8.22 -2.91
C PRO A 132 -1.72 -9.15 -4.08
N GLY A 133 -1.78 -8.63 -5.31
CA GLY A 133 -1.50 -9.37 -6.53
C GLY A 133 -2.65 -10.24 -7.04
N SER A 134 -3.72 -10.43 -6.26
CA SER A 134 -4.94 -11.13 -6.67
C SER A 134 -5.92 -10.21 -7.39
N SER A 135 -6.91 -10.81 -8.06
CA SER A 135 -7.98 -10.09 -8.77
C SER A 135 -9.35 -10.50 -8.26
N THR A 136 -10.33 -9.62 -8.44
CA THR A 136 -11.74 -9.95 -8.22
C THR A 136 -12.16 -11.13 -9.10
N GLU A 137 -13.05 -11.94 -8.56
CA GLU A 137 -13.73 -12.98 -9.31
C GLU A 137 -14.94 -12.39 -10.05
N GLU A 138 -15.15 -12.86 -11.28
CA GLU A 138 -16.32 -12.54 -12.10
C GLU A 138 -16.46 -11.03 -12.42
N ARG A 139 -17.09 -10.71 -13.56
CA ARG A 139 -17.41 -9.31 -13.89
C ARG A 139 -18.80 -8.97 -13.32
N PRO A 140 -19.04 -7.77 -12.79
CA PRO A 140 -20.35 -7.40 -12.26
C PRO A 140 -21.42 -7.14 -13.34
N LEU A 141 -21.04 -6.89 -14.60
CA LEU A 141 -21.99 -6.58 -15.69
C LEU A 141 -21.64 -7.21 -17.02
N ASP A 142 -22.63 -7.81 -17.65
CA ASP A 142 -22.60 -8.20 -19.06
C ASP A 142 -23.15 -7.08 -19.95
N CYS A 143 -22.57 -6.93 -21.14
CA CYS A 143 -22.96 -5.91 -22.11
C CYS A 143 -23.31 -6.57 -23.44
N ALA A 144 -24.55 -6.37 -23.89
CA ALA A 144 -24.99 -6.66 -25.25
C ALA A 144 -25.15 -5.36 -26.02
N VAL A 145 -24.75 -5.34 -27.28
CA VAL A 145 -24.78 -4.14 -28.12
C VAL A 145 -25.37 -4.47 -29.49
N THR A 146 -26.17 -3.57 -30.03
CA THR A 146 -26.73 -3.65 -31.37
C THR A 146 -26.18 -2.50 -32.21
N TYR A 147 -25.73 -2.86 -33.41
CA TYR A 147 -25.18 -1.96 -34.41
C TYR A 147 -26.08 -1.95 -35.66
N PRO A 148 -26.18 -0.82 -36.38
CA PRO A 148 -26.74 -0.80 -37.73
C PRO A 148 -25.81 -1.52 -38.72
N GLU A 149 -26.28 -1.73 -39.95
CA GLU A 149 -25.56 -2.48 -41.00
C GLU A 149 -24.18 -1.89 -41.34
N ASN A 150 -24.03 -0.56 -41.29
CA ASN A 150 -22.77 0.15 -41.54
C ASN A 150 -22.42 1.04 -40.34
N PRO A 151 -21.78 0.50 -39.28
CA PRO A 151 -21.57 1.25 -38.06
C PRO A 151 -20.40 2.24 -38.16
N GLU A 152 -20.68 3.51 -37.87
CA GLU A 152 -19.67 4.58 -37.70
C GLU A 152 -19.14 4.68 -36.26
N TYR A 153 -19.96 4.30 -35.27
CA TYR A 153 -19.64 4.35 -33.85
C TYR A 153 -19.40 2.95 -33.25
N THR A 154 -18.54 2.88 -32.23
CA THR A 154 -18.32 1.70 -31.38
C THR A 154 -18.73 2.01 -29.94
N LEU A 155 -19.36 1.05 -29.27
CA LEU A 155 -19.65 1.17 -27.84
C LEU A 155 -18.36 1.05 -27.03
N SER A 156 -18.11 2.02 -26.16
CA SER A 156 -17.00 2.03 -25.20
C SER A 156 -17.56 2.01 -23.78
N VAL A 157 -17.30 0.92 -23.06
CA VAL A 157 -17.61 0.79 -21.64
C VAL A 157 -16.32 0.92 -20.85
N GLU A 158 -16.20 1.97 -20.07
CA GLU A 158 -15.03 2.25 -19.24
C GLU A 158 -15.35 1.92 -17.79
N VAL A 159 -14.57 1.03 -17.18
CA VAL A 159 -14.74 0.63 -15.78
C VAL A 159 -13.81 1.45 -14.90
N LEU A 160 -14.38 2.05 -13.86
CA LEU A 160 -13.67 2.82 -12.85
C LEU A 160 -13.71 2.05 -11.56
N ALA A 161 -12.54 1.82 -10.95
CA ALA A 161 -12.41 1.03 -9.74
C ALA A 161 -11.72 1.81 -8.62
N GLU A 162 -12.16 1.56 -7.40
CA GLU A 162 -11.61 2.13 -6.19
C GLU A 162 -11.31 1.02 -5.19
N ALA A 163 -10.25 1.20 -4.41
CA ALA A 163 -9.83 0.25 -3.39
C ALA A 163 -9.55 0.96 -2.06
N ILE A 164 -9.95 0.31 -0.96
CA ILE A 164 -9.65 0.75 0.41
C ILE A 164 -9.11 -0.44 1.20
N GLN A 165 -8.13 -0.22 2.06
CA GLN A 165 -7.57 -1.27 2.92
C GLN A 165 -8.67 -1.99 3.70
N SER A 166 -8.55 -3.31 3.77
CA SER A 166 -9.53 -4.16 4.48
C SER A 166 -9.42 -4.06 6.00
N GLU A 167 -8.23 -3.72 6.50
CA GLU A 167 -7.94 -3.53 7.91
C GLU A 167 -7.32 -2.15 8.17
N PRO A 168 -7.74 -1.45 9.24
CA PRO A 168 -8.86 -1.80 10.12
C PRO A 168 -10.21 -1.66 9.38
N ALA A 169 -11.22 -2.45 9.77
CA ALA A 169 -12.53 -2.52 9.11
C ALA A 169 -13.21 -1.15 9.00
N GLU A 170 -12.98 -0.29 9.99
CA GLU A 170 -13.51 1.06 10.07
C GLU A 170 -13.13 1.91 8.85
N ALA A 171 -11.99 1.64 8.21
CA ALA A 171 -11.53 2.39 7.04
C ALA A 171 -12.54 2.32 5.88
N VAL A 172 -12.99 1.12 5.53
CA VAL A 172 -13.97 0.94 4.44
C VAL A 172 -15.37 1.37 4.87
N GLN A 173 -15.74 1.11 6.13
CA GLN A 173 -17.06 1.46 6.65
C GLN A 173 -17.29 2.96 6.69
N GLN A 174 -16.29 3.73 7.15
CA GLN A 174 -16.37 5.19 7.19
C GLN A 174 -16.31 5.82 5.80
N ALA A 175 -15.48 5.30 4.91
CA ALA A 175 -15.30 5.89 3.59
C ALA A 175 -16.48 5.63 2.64
N TRP A 176 -17.10 4.46 2.71
CA TRP A 176 -18.16 4.04 1.78
C TRP A 176 -19.54 3.89 2.43
N GLY A 177 -19.65 4.06 3.75
CA GLY A 177 -20.92 3.83 4.46
C GLY A 177 -21.38 2.36 4.39
N ALA A 178 -20.47 1.44 4.08
CA ALA A 178 -20.74 0.01 4.01
C ALA A 178 -20.60 -0.64 5.39
N THR A 179 -21.16 -1.84 5.56
CA THR A 179 -21.02 -2.65 6.78
C THR A 179 -20.29 -3.94 6.47
N ILE A 180 -19.66 -4.53 7.49
CA ILE A 180 -19.07 -5.87 7.38
C ILE A 180 -19.93 -6.81 8.20
N VAL A 181 -20.52 -7.81 7.54
CA VAL A 181 -21.35 -8.85 8.15
C VAL A 181 -20.72 -10.19 7.79
N ASP A 182 -20.37 -11.01 8.78
CA ASP A 182 -19.70 -12.30 8.60
C ASP A 182 -18.43 -12.23 7.73
N GLY A 183 -17.64 -11.17 7.91
CA GLY A 183 -16.42 -10.95 7.13
C GLY A 183 -16.64 -10.52 5.67
N LYS A 184 -17.89 -10.22 5.28
CA LYS A 184 -18.24 -9.75 3.94
C LYS A 184 -18.71 -8.30 3.96
N LEU A 185 -18.19 -7.51 3.02
CA LEU A 185 -18.63 -6.15 2.78
C LEU A 185 -20.05 -6.16 2.21
N THR A 186 -20.92 -5.38 2.83
CA THR A 186 -22.30 -5.18 2.39
C THR A 186 -22.53 -3.67 2.25
N PRO A 187 -22.81 -3.17 1.03
CA PRO A 187 -23.09 -1.76 0.84
C PRO A 187 -24.44 -1.38 1.46
N ALA A 188 -24.69 -0.09 1.64
CA ALA A 188 -26.01 0.40 2.00
C ALA A 188 -27.02 0.02 0.90
N LEU A 189 -27.90 -0.93 1.21
CA LEU A 189 -29.04 -1.30 0.38
C LEU A 189 -30.15 -0.28 0.64
N GLY A 190 -30.73 0.27 -0.41
CA GLY A 190 -31.80 1.27 -0.31
C GLY A 190 -33.03 0.64 0.28
N ASN A 191 -33.71 1.38 1.14
CA ASN A 191 -35.05 1.06 1.61
C ASN A 191 -36.09 1.20 0.48
#